data_AF-A0A4R6XDW9-F1
#
_entry.id   AF-A0A4R6XDW9-F1
#
_cell.length_a   1.000
_cell.length_b   1.000
_cell.length_c   1.000
_cell.angle_alpha   90.00
_cell.angle_beta   90.00
_cell.angle_gamma   90.00
#
_symmetry.space_group_name_H-M   'P 1'
#
loop_
_entity.id
_entity.type
_entity.pdbx_description
1 polymer ?
#
loop_
_entity_poly.entity_id
_entity_poly.type
_entity_poly.pdbx_seq_one_letter_code
_entity_poly.pdbx_strand_id
1 'polypeptide(L)'
;MSHMNKTLELIAHQINATDQMMVASIEDYRFNLVEFNHAVHIKLAYCYLVKNGPKTSILNMQNTLKGFLHANGVDRNKFHVTLTHAWLKAVWHFMQNCPAMKSSDEFIQNNPALLNKDLLLSHYSHELLFSDQARKKYVDPDLNRLPE
;
A
#
# COMPACT_ATOMS: atom_id res chain seq x y z
N MET A 1 42.63 23.82 1.05
CA MET A 1 41.84 23.77 2.30
C MET A 1 40.48 23.17 2.00
N SER A 2 40.19 22.02 2.65
CA SER A 2 38.88 21.41 2.93
C SER A 2 37.83 21.40 1.81
N HIS A 3 37.68 20.32 1.03
CA HIS A 3 36.80 19.18 1.35
C HIS A 3 35.43 19.60 1.92
N MET A 4 34.46 19.81 1.02
CA MET A 4 33.05 19.51 1.29
C MET A 4 32.64 18.34 0.41
N ASN A 5 33.05 17.12 0.79
CA ASN A 5 32.26 15.94 0.44
C ASN A 5 31.05 15.95 1.37
N LYS A 6 30.02 16.73 1.02
CA LYS A 6 28.69 16.51 1.55
C LYS A 6 28.21 15.23 0.87
N THR A 7 28.45 14.09 1.51
CA THR A 7 27.70 12.86 1.22
C THR A 7 26.23 13.27 1.31
N LEU A 8 25.57 13.42 0.17
CA LEU A 8 24.12 13.46 0.11
C LEU A 8 23.69 12.10 0.64
N GLU A 9 23.37 12.02 1.93
CA GLU A 9 22.56 10.93 2.42
C GLU A 9 21.35 10.87 1.49
N LEU A 10 21.23 9.76 0.74
CA LEU A 10 20.03 9.44 0.00
C LEU A 10 18.92 9.39 1.05
N ILE A 11 18.17 10.48 1.19
CA ILE A 11 17.01 10.52 2.07
C ILE A 11 16.03 9.52 1.46
N ALA A 12 15.92 8.34 2.08
CA ALA A 12 14.96 7.31 1.73
C ALA A 12 13.67 7.54 2.52
N HIS A 13 12.55 7.07 1.98
CA HIS A 13 11.28 7.01 2.72
C HIS A 13 11.49 6.26 4.04
N GLN A 14 10.91 6.78 5.11
CA GLN A 14 11.00 6.23 6.46
C GLN A 14 9.60 6.01 7.04
N ILE A 15 9.57 5.26 8.13
CA ILE A 15 8.40 5.09 8.99
C ILE A 15 8.73 5.52 10.41
N ASN A 16 7.76 6.05 11.13
CA ASN A 16 7.93 6.49 12.52
C ASN A 16 7.39 5.46 13.53
N ALA A 17 7.41 5.79 14.83
CA ALA A 17 6.91 4.90 15.87
C ALA A 17 5.41 4.60 15.72
N THR A 18 4.59 5.58 15.33
CA THR A 18 3.15 5.41 15.09
C THR A 18 2.90 4.41 13.96
N ASP A 19 3.63 4.52 12.85
CA ASP A 19 3.58 3.58 11.74
C ASP A 19 3.92 2.16 12.19
N GLN A 20 4.99 2.01 12.98
CA GLN A 20 5.42 0.71 13.51
C GLN A 20 4.36 0.10 14.43
N MET A 21 3.73 0.90 15.30
CA MET A 21 2.64 0.44 16.18
C MET A 21 1.40 0.04 15.38
N MET A 22 1.03 0.81 14.36
CA MET A 22 -0.09 0.48 13.46
C MET A 22 0.18 -0.86 12.77
N VAL A 23 1.34 -1.02 12.13
CA VAL A 23 1.71 -2.29 11.46
C VAL A 23 1.66 -3.46 12.43
N ALA A 24 2.31 -3.35 13.59
CA ALA A 24 2.33 -4.43 14.59
C ALA A 24 0.92 -4.79 15.07
N SER A 25 0.05 -3.79 15.31
CA SER A 25 -1.32 -4.06 15.74
C SER A 25 -2.16 -4.76 14.66
N ILE A 26 -1.93 -4.48 13.37
CA ILE A 26 -2.63 -5.18 12.27
C ILE A 26 -2.10 -6.61 12.13
N GLU A 27 -0.78 -6.79 12.19
CA GLU A 27 -0.12 -8.10 12.10
C GLU A 27 -0.49 -9.04 13.26
N ASP A 28 -0.65 -8.48 14.47
CA ASP A 28 -1.11 -9.21 15.66
C ASP A 28 -2.65 -9.33 15.74
N TYR A 29 -3.37 -8.83 14.72
CA TYR A 29 -4.84 -8.83 14.68
C TYR A 29 -5.52 -8.07 15.84
N ARG A 30 -4.83 -7.10 16.44
CA ARG A 30 -5.32 -6.22 17.51
C ARG A 30 -5.87 -4.89 17.01
N PHE A 31 -5.63 -4.53 15.75
CA PHE A 31 -6.17 -3.31 15.15
C PHE A 31 -7.69 -3.42 15.00
N ASN A 32 -8.41 -2.33 15.27
CA ASN A 32 -9.87 -2.33 15.18
C ASN A 32 -10.32 -2.45 13.72
N LEU A 33 -11.09 -3.49 13.40
CA LEU A 33 -11.61 -3.73 12.05
C LEU A 33 -12.41 -2.53 11.50
N VAL A 34 -13.17 -1.83 12.34
CA VAL A 34 -13.99 -0.67 11.94
C VAL A 34 -13.11 0.51 11.51
N GLU A 35 -11.91 0.62 12.08
CA GLU A 35 -10.94 1.68 11.75
C GLU A 35 -10.10 1.33 10.51
N PHE A 36 -10.13 0.06 10.06
CA PHE A 36 -9.39 -0.38 8.87
C PHE A 36 -10.06 0.12 7.59
N ASN A 37 -9.80 1.39 7.26
CA ASN A 37 -10.32 2.06 6.08
C ASN A 37 -9.25 2.12 4.95
N HIS A 38 -9.62 2.75 3.83
CA HIS A 38 -8.73 2.90 2.67
C HIS A 38 -7.41 3.61 3.01
N ALA A 39 -7.44 4.65 3.84
CA ALA A 39 -6.22 5.36 4.24
C ALA A 39 -5.28 4.42 5.01
N VAL A 40 -5.79 3.62 5.96
CA VAL A 40 -4.99 2.63 6.70
C VAL A 40 -4.38 1.59 5.75
N HIS A 41 -5.14 1.13 4.75
CA HIS A 41 -4.61 0.22 3.71
C HIS A 41 -3.42 0.83 2.95
N ILE A 42 -3.51 2.12 2.55
CA ILE A 42 -2.41 2.84 1.90
C ILE A 42 -1.21 3.02 2.83
N LYS A 43 -1.43 3.36 4.11
CA LYS A 43 -0.35 3.48 5.10
C LYS A 43 0.38 2.15 5.30
N LEU A 44 -0.36 1.05 5.40
CA LEU A 44 0.21 -0.29 5.52
C LEU A 44 1.07 -0.65 4.30
N ALA A 45 0.56 -0.39 3.09
CA ALA A 45 1.30 -0.59 1.85
C ALA A 45 2.62 0.21 1.83
N TYR A 46 2.58 1.49 2.18
CA TYR A 46 3.77 2.34 2.29
C TYR A 46 4.77 1.76 3.30
N CYS A 47 4.32 1.36 4.49
CA CYS A 47 5.19 0.80 5.53
C CYS A 47 5.88 -0.49 5.08
N TYR A 48 5.17 -1.37 4.37
CA TYR A 48 5.77 -2.57 3.82
C TYR A 48 6.78 -2.27 2.72
N LEU A 49 6.48 -1.30 1.84
CA LEU A 49 7.39 -0.89 0.77
C LEU A 49 8.69 -0.30 1.32
N VAL A 50 8.61 0.56 2.33
CA VAL A 50 9.79 1.10 3.02
C VAL A 50 10.66 -0.02 3.61
N LYS A 51 10.05 -1.01 4.26
CA LYS A 51 10.78 -2.09 4.94
C LYS A 51 11.33 -3.16 4.00
N ASN A 52 10.60 -3.51 2.94
CA ASN A 52 10.80 -4.77 2.22
C ASN A 52 10.93 -4.61 0.69
N GLY A 53 10.66 -3.42 0.15
CA GLY A 53 10.58 -3.19 -1.30
C GLY A 53 9.37 -3.85 -1.97
N PRO A 54 9.13 -3.59 -3.27
CA PRO A 54 7.88 -3.95 -3.96
C PRO A 54 7.63 -5.45 -4.04
N LYS A 55 8.65 -6.27 -4.33
CA LYS A 55 8.51 -7.72 -4.53
C LYS A 55 7.96 -8.42 -3.27
N THR A 56 8.56 -8.14 -2.12
CA THR A 56 8.18 -8.76 -0.84
C THR A 56 6.87 -8.17 -0.30
N SER A 57 6.64 -6.88 -0.52
CA SER A 57 5.47 -6.18 0.03
C SER A 57 4.13 -6.70 -0.49
N ILE A 58 4.08 -7.20 -1.73
CA ILE A 58 2.86 -7.85 -2.27
C ILE A 58 2.48 -9.06 -1.41
N LEU A 59 3.44 -9.93 -1.11
CA LEU A 59 3.20 -11.14 -0.32
C LEU A 59 2.82 -10.79 1.12
N ASN A 60 3.52 -9.82 1.72
CA ASN A 60 3.22 -9.34 3.08
C ASN A 60 1.80 -8.78 3.15
N MET A 61 1.40 -7.90 2.22
CA MET A 61 0.04 -7.37 2.16
C MET A 61 -1.01 -8.48 2.08
N GLN A 62 -0.83 -9.44 1.17
CA GLN A 62 -1.80 -10.53 1.01
C GLN A 62 -1.93 -11.40 2.27
N ASN A 63 -0.80 -11.75 2.90
CA ASN A 63 -0.80 -12.59 4.09
C ASN A 63 -1.44 -11.87 5.28
N THR A 64 -1.02 -10.63 5.53
CA THR A 64 -1.54 -9.80 6.62
C THR A 64 -3.04 -9.56 6.48
N LEU A 65 -3.52 -9.15 5.30
CA LEU A 65 -4.95 -8.88 5.11
C LEU A 65 -5.82 -10.15 5.21
N LYS A 66 -5.35 -11.29 4.69
CA LYS A 66 -6.07 -12.56 4.83
C LYS A 66 -6.13 -13.03 6.29
N GLY A 67 -5.02 -12.93 7.01
CA GLY A 67 -4.94 -13.26 8.44
C GLY A 67 -5.84 -12.34 9.27
N PHE A 68 -5.79 -11.05 9.00
CA PHE A 68 -6.60 -10.03 9.69
C PHE A 68 -8.10 -10.26 9.49
N LEU A 69 -8.55 -10.53 8.27
CA LEU A 69 -9.96 -10.86 8.00
C LEU A 69 -10.38 -12.14 8.72
N HIS A 70 -9.56 -13.18 8.67
CA HIS A 70 -9.85 -14.45 9.35
C HIS A 70 -9.95 -14.30 10.87
N ALA A 71 -8.99 -13.62 11.50
CA ALA A 71 -8.96 -13.38 12.94
C ALA A 71 -10.17 -12.57 13.43
N ASN A 72 -10.73 -11.71 12.58
CA ASN A 72 -11.92 -10.91 12.87
C ASN A 72 -13.24 -11.58 12.40
N GLY A 73 -13.22 -12.86 12.01
CA GLY A 73 -14.43 -13.59 11.60
C GLY A 73 -15.08 -13.07 10.30
N VAL A 74 -14.31 -12.37 9.45
CA VAL A 74 -14.80 -11.83 8.18
C VAL A 74 -14.64 -12.87 7.07
N ASP A 75 -15.66 -12.99 6.21
CA ASP A 75 -15.60 -13.88 5.04
C ASP A 75 -14.36 -13.57 4.17
N ARG A 76 -13.60 -14.63 3.86
CA ARG A 76 -12.42 -14.60 3.00
C ARG A 76 -12.71 -14.02 1.61
N ASN A 77 -13.95 -14.11 1.13
CA ASN A 77 -14.38 -13.52 -0.14
C ASN A 77 -14.36 -11.98 -0.12
N LYS A 78 -14.26 -11.34 1.05
CA LYS A 78 -14.06 -9.88 1.14
C LYS A 78 -12.66 -9.47 0.69
N PHE A 79 -11.67 -10.36 0.75
CA PHE A 79 -10.34 -10.10 0.23
C PHE A 79 -10.36 -9.97 -1.31
N HIS A 80 -9.55 -9.05 -1.85
CA HIS A 80 -9.50 -8.77 -3.28
C HIS A 80 -8.06 -8.69 -3.76
N VAL A 81 -7.63 -9.68 -4.55
CA VAL A 81 -6.23 -9.83 -4.99
C VAL A 81 -5.80 -8.66 -5.89
N THR A 82 -6.57 -8.35 -6.94
CA THR A 82 -6.20 -7.28 -7.88
C THR A 82 -6.13 -5.92 -7.22
N LEU A 83 -7.15 -5.51 -6.44
CA LEU A 83 -7.11 -4.23 -5.71
C LEU A 83 -5.89 -4.12 -4.80
N THR A 84 -5.57 -5.17 -4.03
CA THR A 84 -4.41 -5.16 -3.11
C THR A 84 -3.11 -4.92 -3.88
N HIS A 85 -2.92 -5.62 -5.00
CA HIS A 85 -1.72 -5.47 -5.84
C HIS A 85 -1.68 -4.10 -6.53
N ALA A 86 -2.77 -3.70 -7.18
CA ALA A 86 -2.85 -2.44 -7.90
C ALA A 86 -2.60 -1.22 -7.00
N TRP A 87 -3.14 -1.22 -5.78
CA TRP A 87 -2.85 -0.17 -4.81
C TRP A 87 -1.40 -0.17 -4.34
N LEU A 88 -0.79 -1.34 -4.14
CA LEU A 88 0.64 -1.41 -3.80
C LEU A 88 1.51 -0.81 -4.93
N LYS A 89 1.20 -1.13 -6.20
CA LYS A 89 1.86 -0.54 -7.37
C LYS A 89 1.67 0.98 -7.42
N ALA A 90 0.45 1.47 -7.16
CA ALA A 90 0.17 2.90 -7.10
C ALA A 90 1.00 3.58 -6.00
N VAL A 91 1.02 3.05 -4.78
CA VAL A 91 1.82 3.59 -3.67
C VAL A 91 3.31 3.61 -4.04
N TRP A 92 3.82 2.52 -4.60
CA TRP A 92 5.21 2.43 -5.05
C TRP A 92 5.53 3.51 -6.08
N HIS A 93 4.70 3.68 -7.11
CA HIS A 93 4.89 4.73 -8.10
C HIS A 93 4.96 6.12 -7.47
N PHE A 94 4.03 6.45 -6.57
CA PHE A 94 4.04 7.75 -5.89
C PHE A 94 5.29 7.92 -5.01
N MET A 95 5.75 6.88 -4.32
CA MET A 95 7.02 6.92 -3.56
C MET A 95 8.22 7.26 -4.45
N GLN A 96 8.25 6.77 -5.69
CA GLN A 96 9.34 7.02 -6.64
C GLN A 96 9.28 8.41 -7.28
N ASN A 97 8.15 9.10 -7.20
CA ASN A 97 7.90 10.38 -7.86
C ASN A 97 7.68 11.54 -6.87
N CYS A 98 7.96 11.33 -5.59
CA CYS A 98 7.92 12.39 -4.58
C CYS A 98 9.21 12.39 -3.73
N PRO A 99 9.53 13.51 -3.05
CA PRO A 99 10.57 13.51 -2.03
C PRO A 99 10.33 12.44 -0.97
N ALA A 100 11.41 11.96 -0.36
CA ALA A 100 11.29 11.00 0.73
C ALA A 100 10.55 11.58 1.94
N MET A 101 9.62 10.79 2.48
CA MET A 101 8.77 11.16 3.60
C MET A 101 9.25 10.45 4.87
N LYS A 102 8.98 11.04 6.03
CA LYS A 102 9.39 10.51 7.34
C LYS A 102 8.36 9.59 7.97
N SER A 103 7.15 9.51 7.40
CA SER A 103 6.06 8.68 7.88
C SER A 103 5.00 8.42 6.81
N SER A 104 4.14 7.43 7.06
CA SER A 104 3.00 7.16 6.18
C SER A 104 1.95 8.28 6.17
N ASP A 105 1.80 9.00 7.28
CA ASP A 105 0.93 10.17 7.38
C ASP A 105 1.40 11.32 6.48
N GLU A 106 2.69 11.66 6.58
CA GLU A 106 3.30 12.69 5.74
C GLU A 106 3.20 12.30 4.26
N PHE A 107 3.41 11.02 3.94
CA PHE A 107 3.27 10.51 2.58
C PHE A 107 1.85 10.70 2.03
N ILE A 108 0.82 10.34 2.79
CA ILE A 108 -0.57 10.52 2.35
C ILE A 108 -0.95 11.99 2.25
N GLN A 109 -0.50 12.84 3.19
CA GLN A 109 -0.77 14.28 3.16
C GLN A 109 -0.21 14.95 1.91
N ASN A 110 0.98 14.52 1.45
CA ASN A 110 1.60 15.03 0.23
C ASN A 110 1.08 14.37 -1.05
N ASN A 111 0.40 13.22 -0.94
CA ASN A 111 -0.11 12.46 -2.08
C ASN A 111 -1.61 12.13 -1.92
N PRO A 112 -2.50 13.15 -1.75
CA PRO A 112 -3.91 12.93 -1.43
C PRO A 112 -4.69 12.22 -2.53
N ALA A 113 -4.19 12.20 -3.76
CA ALA A 113 -4.78 11.45 -4.88
C ALA A 113 -4.91 9.95 -4.56
N LEU A 114 -4.00 9.38 -3.75
CA LEU A 114 -4.08 7.97 -3.32
C LEU A 114 -5.30 7.67 -2.43
N LEU A 115 -5.95 8.70 -1.87
CA LEU A 115 -7.19 8.54 -1.10
C LEU A 115 -8.44 8.47 -1.98
N ASN A 116 -8.33 8.84 -3.26
CA ASN A 116 -9.43 8.68 -4.21
C ASN A 116 -9.58 7.21 -4.60
N LYS A 117 -10.65 6.55 -4.13
CA LYS A 117 -10.92 5.13 -4.40
C LYS A 117 -11.12 4.81 -5.88
N ASP A 118 -11.48 5.81 -6.68
CA ASP A 118 -11.72 5.66 -8.11
C ASP A 118 -10.43 5.82 -8.94
N LEU A 119 -9.28 6.10 -8.31
CA LEU A 119 -8.01 6.28 -9.01
C LEU A 119 -7.64 5.08 -9.89
N LEU A 120 -7.97 3.85 -9.46
CA LEU A 120 -7.70 2.65 -10.26
C LEU A 120 -8.65 2.49 -11.46
N LEU A 121 -9.78 3.21 -11.52
CA LEU A 121 -10.72 3.14 -12.63
C LEU A 121 -10.24 3.86 -13.90
N SER A 122 -9.16 4.65 -13.82
CA SER A 122 -8.47 5.11 -15.02
C SER A 122 -7.62 3.99 -15.66
N HIS A 123 -7.32 2.93 -14.93
CA HIS A 123 -6.49 1.80 -15.38
C HIS A 123 -7.32 0.55 -15.66
N TYR A 124 -8.34 0.30 -14.85
CA TYR A 124 -9.22 -0.84 -14.99
C TYR A 124 -10.64 -0.40 -15.35
N SER A 125 -11.29 -1.13 -16.25
CA SER A 125 -12.73 -1.04 -16.40
C SER A 125 -13.40 -1.49 -15.10
N HIS A 126 -14.58 -0.92 -14.81
CA HIS A 126 -15.36 -1.32 -13.65
C HIS A 126 -15.73 -2.82 -13.72
N GLU A 127 -16.04 -3.32 -14.91
CA GLU A 127 -16.36 -4.73 -15.14
C GLU A 127 -15.20 -5.65 -14.77
N LEU A 128 -13.99 -5.37 -15.25
CA LEU A 128 -12.81 -6.16 -14.93
C LEU A 128 -12.45 -6.06 -13.44
N LEU A 129 -12.38 -4.83 -12.91
CA LEU A 129 -11.87 -4.57 -11.56
C LEU A 129 -12.70 -5.28 -10.49
N PHE A 130 -14.03 -5.31 -10.66
CA PHE A 130 -14.95 -5.91 -9.70
C PHE A 130 -15.42 -7.32 -10.06
N SER A 131 -14.80 -7.94 -11.08
CA SER A 131 -15.06 -9.33 -11.46
C SER A 131 -14.61 -10.32 -10.37
N ASP A 132 -15.25 -11.49 -10.38
CA ASP A 132 -14.87 -12.64 -9.57
C ASP A 132 -13.41 -13.08 -9.81
N GLN A 133 -12.94 -12.94 -11.05
CA GLN A 133 -11.57 -13.27 -11.43
C GLN A 133 -10.57 -12.33 -10.76
N ALA A 134 -10.78 -11.02 -10.87
CA ALA A 134 -9.91 -10.00 -10.26
C ALA A 134 -9.90 -10.06 -8.72
N ARG A 135 -11.00 -10.53 -8.14
CA ARG A 135 -11.07 -10.80 -6.69
C ARG A 135 -10.15 -11.95 -6.29
N LYS A 136 -10.15 -13.05 -7.05
CA LYS A 136 -9.47 -14.31 -6.70
C LYS A 136 -8.02 -14.40 -7.19
N LYS A 137 -7.67 -13.70 -8.27
CA LYS A 137 -6.35 -13.71 -8.90
C LYS A 137 -6.01 -12.31 -9.40
N TYR A 138 -4.72 -11.98 -9.41
CA TYR A 138 -4.28 -10.74 -10.01
C TYR A 138 -4.54 -10.78 -11.52
N VAL A 139 -5.14 -9.70 -12.02
CA VAL A 139 -5.32 -9.44 -13.45
C VAL A 139 -4.72 -8.07 -13.78
N ASP A 140 -4.09 -7.97 -14.93
CA ASP A 140 -3.55 -6.70 -15.42
C ASP A 140 -4.67 -5.75 -15.85
N PRO A 141 -4.42 -4.44 -15.82
CA PRO A 141 -5.38 -3.43 -16.27
C PRO A 141 -5.71 -3.55 -17.76
N ASP A 142 -6.97 -3.30 -18.11
CA ASP A 142 -7.52 -3.36 -19.47
C ASP A 142 -7.70 -2.00 -20.15
N LEU A 143 -7.61 -0.88 -19.41
CA LEU A 143 -7.72 0.48 -19.99
C LEU A 143 -6.34 1.12 -20.18
N ASN A 144 -5.60 1.32 -19.08
CA ASN A 144 -4.28 1.94 -19.09
C ASN A 144 -3.32 1.13 -18.21
N ARG A 145 -2.08 0.95 -18.67
CA ARG A 145 -1.06 0.25 -17.89
C ARG A 145 -0.86 0.94 -16.53
N LEU A 146 -0.76 0.14 -15.48
CA LEU A 146 -0.32 0.65 -14.18
C LEU A 146 1.15 1.08 -14.28
N PRO A 147 1.56 2.11 -13.54
CA PRO A 147 2.98 2.47 -13.45
C PRO A 147 3.81 1.33 -12.84
N GLU A 148 5.03 1.16 -13.33
CA GLU A 148 6.04 0.20 -12.85
C GLU A 148 6.94 0.80 -11.77
#